data_AF-A0A7Y2DNW3-F1
#
_entry.id   AF-A0A7Y2DNW3-F1
#
_cell.length_a   1.000
_cell.length_b   1.000
_cell.length_c   1.000
_cell.angle_alpha   90.00
_cell.angle_beta   90.00
_cell.angle_gamma   90.00
#
_symmetry.space_group_name_H-M   'P 1'
#
loop_
_entity.id
_entity.type
_entity.pdbx_description
1 polymer ?
#
loop_
_entity_poly.entity_id
_entity_poly.type
_entity_poly.pdbx_seq_one_letter_code
_entity_poly.pdbx_strand_id
1 'polypeptide(L)' 'MTATTSQRKALHAYLSDDAHEQWHSFAAQEGVSVSAVLEALASELDYSSTTSDAPIRERLNEVVAIARRTDATRRRRRR' A
#
# COMPACT_ATOMS: atom_id res chain seq x y z
N MET A 1 -12.08 24.44 -17.79
CA MET A 1 -11.64 23.05 -17.47
C MET A 1 -11.52 22.96 -15.96
N THR A 2 -12.54 22.42 -15.29
CA THR A 2 -12.60 22.32 -13.83
C THR A 2 -11.71 21.18 -13.36
N ALA A 3 -10.69 21.51 -12.56
CA ALA A 3 -9.88 20.51 -11.88
C ALA A 3 -10.78 19.72 -10.94
N THR A 4 -11.08 18.46 -11.29
CA THR A 4 -11.64 17.51 -10.33
C THR A 4 -10.55 17.27 -9.30
N THR A 5 -10.62 17.99 -8.18
CA THR A 5 -9.93 17.58 -6.96
C THR A 5 -10.44 16.18 -6.65
N SER A 6 -9.70 15.15 -7.08
CA SER A 6 -9.96 13.77 -6.71
C SER A 6 -9.88 13.71 -5.20
N GLN A 7 -11.02 13.90 -4.53
CA GLN A 7 -11.12 13.83 -3.08
C GLN A 7 -10.58 12.46 -2.71
N ARG A 8 -9.58 12.43 -1.82
CA ARG A 8 -9.02 11.19 -1.28
C ARG A 8 -10.20 10.40 -0.71
N LYS A 9 -10.64 9.34 -1.42
CA LYS A 9 -11.65 8.43 -0.90
C LYS A 9 -11.06 7.78 0.34
N ALA A 10 -11.72 7.99 1.48
CA ALA A 10 -11.34 7.32 2.71
C ALA A 10 -11.61 5.81 2.54
N LEU A 11 -10.61 5.00 2.85
CA LEU A 11 -10.78 3.55 2.93
C LEU A 11 -11.32 3.25 4.31
N HIS A 12 -12.57 2.78 4.38
CA HIS A 12 -13.18 2.31 5.63
C HIS A 12 -13.12 0.79 5.64
N ALA A 13 -12.54 0.22 6.69
CA ALA A 13 -12.48 -1.20 6.91
C ALA A 13 -12.72 -1.49 8.39
N TYR A 14 -13.44 -2.58 8.67
CA TYR A 14 -13.59 -3.09 10.02
C TYR A 14 -12.40 -3.99 10.34
N LEU A 15 -11.62 -3.58 11.33
CA LEU A 15 -10.42 -4.26 11.81
C LEU A 15 -10.56 -4.40 13.33
N SER A 16 -9.95 -5.41 13.94
CA SER A 16 -9.71 -5.34 15.38
C SER A 16 -8.70 -4.24 15.70
N ASP A 17 -8.73 -3.70 16.92
CA ASP A 17 -7.77 -2.69 17.37
C ASP A 17 -6.32 -3.18 17.25
N ASP A 18 -6.06 -4.43 17.63
CA ASP A 18 -4.75 -5.06 17.49
C ASP A 18 -4.28 -5.13 16.03
N ALA A 19 -5.18 -5.46 15.10
CA ALA A 19 -4.84 -5.50 13.68
C ALA A 19 -4.56 -4.09 13.16
N HIS A 20 -5.35 -3.10 13.57
CA HIS A 20 -5.10 -1.71 13.24
C HIS A 20 -3.70 -1.27 13.70
N GLU A 21 -3.35 -1.52 14.97
CA GLU A 21 -2.06 -1.15 15.54
C GLU A 21 -0.89 -1.85 14.84
N GLN A 22 -1.00 -3.16 14.56
CA GLN A 22 0.06 -3.93 13.90
C GLN A 22 0.33 -3.42 12.49
N TRP A 23 -0.73 -3.15 11.71
CA TRP A 23 -0.58 -2.63 10.35
C TRP A 23 0.07 -1.24 10.34
N HIS A 24 -0.34 -0.37 11.26
CA HIS A 24 0.23 0.97 11.39
C HIS A 24 1.69 0.93 11.89
N SER A 25 2.01 0.08 12.86
CA SER A 25 3.37 -0.10 13.40
C SER A 25 4.32 -0.64 12.33
N PHE A 26 3.89 -1.64 11.57
CA PHE A 26 4.65 -2.17 10.44
C PHE A 26 4.93 -1.10 9.38
N ALA A 27 3.90 -0.35 8.97
CA ALA A 27 4.06 0.70 7.97
C ALA A 27 5.03 1.80 8.46
N ALA A 28 4.96 2.18 9.74
CA ALA A 28 5.88 3.12 10.36
C ALA A 28 7.32 2.61 10.37
N GLN A 29 7.53 1.34 10.72
CA GLN A 29 8.85 0.69 10.70
C GLN A 29 9.47 0.71 9.30
N GLU A 30 8.68 0.47 8.27
CA GLU A 30 9.14 0.44 6.88
C GLU A 30 9.23 1.83 6.19
N GLY A 31 8.80 2.89 6.89
CA GLY A 31 8.80 4.26 6.38
C GLY A 31 7.76 4.53 5.29
N VAL A 32 6.65 3.81 5.29
CA VAL A 32 5.56 3.89 4.31
C VAL A 32 4.21 4.14 4.97
N SER A 33 3.22 4.55 4.19
CA SER A 33 1.83 4.63 4.65
C SER A 33 1.11 3.29 4.47
N VAL A 34 0.21 2.96 5.40
CA VAL A 34 -0.67 1.78 5.30
C VAL A 34 -1.42 1.75 3.96
N SER A 35 -1.90 2.90 3.50
CA SER A 35 -2.58 3.03 2.22
C SER A 35 -1.70 2.71 0.99
N ALA A 36 -0.38 2.89 1.08
CA ALA A 36 0.53 2.51 0.00
C ALA A 36 0.83 1.01 0.03
N VAL A 37 0.90 0.40 1.22
CA VAL A 37 1.03 -1.05 1.39
C VAL A 37 -0.20 -1.76 0.81
N LEU A 38 -1.41 -1.29 1.14
CA LEU A 38 -2.65 -1.86 0.59
C LEU A 38 -2.75 -1.73 -0.93
N GLU A 39 -2.30 -0.61 -1.50
CA GLU A 39 -2.25 -0.43 -2.96
C GLU A 39 -1.24 -1.39 -3.61
N ALA A 40 -0.07 -1.58 -3.00
CA ALA A 40 0.94 -2.50 -3.50
C ALA A 40 0.54 -3.98 -3.38
N LEU A 41 -0.21 -4.34 -2.34
CA LEU A 41 -0.77 -5.68 -2.15
C LEU A 41 -1.80 -6.05 -3.21
N ALA A 42 -2.47 -5.09 -3.85
CA ALA A 42 -3.51 -5.37 -4.83
C ALA A 42 -3.00 -6.24 -5.99
N SER A 43 -1.78 -5.98 -6.48
CA SER A 43 -1.16 -6.78 -7.54
C SER A 43 -0.78 -8.19 -7.07
N GLU A 44 -0.37 -8.32 -5.80
CA GLU A 44 0.01 -9.61 -5.21
C GLU A 44 -1.21 -10.53 -4.98
N LEU A 45 -2.36 -9.93 -4.69
CA LEU A 45 -3.64 -10.60 -4.47
C LEU A 45 -4.42 -10.88 -5.76
N ASP A 46 -3.96 -10.38 -6.91
CA ASP A 46 -4.56 -10.71 -8.20
C ASP A 46 -4.12 -12.11 -8.64
N TYR A 47 -4.80 -13.13 -8.09
CA TYR A 47 -4.58 -14.55 -8.34
C TYR A 47 -4.63 -14.96 -9.82
N SER A 48 -5.21 -14.12 -10.69
CA SER A 48 -5.21 -14.37 -12.14
C SER A 48 -3.89 -14.01 -12.82
N SER A 49 -3.08 -13.17 -12.16
CA SER A 49 -1.78 -12.67 -12.61
C SER A 49 -0.60 -13.27 -11.86
N THR A 50 -0.85 -13.89 -10.70
CA THR A 50 0.16 -14.48 -9.82
C THR A 50 0.67 -15.82 -10.36
N THR A 51 1.50 -15.77 -11.40
CA THR A 51 2.26 -16.93 -11.93
C THR A 51 3.69 -16.97 -11.38
N SER A 52 3.95 -16.30 -10.25
CA SER A 52 5.30 -16.18 -9.69
C SER A 52 5.61 -17.32 -8.73
N ASP A 53 6.60 -18.15 -9.08
CA ASP A 53 7.21 -19.18 -8.21
C ASP A 53 8.09 -18.57 -7.08
N ALA A 54 8.18 -17.24 -6.99
CA ALA A 54 9.01 -16.59 -5.98
C ALA A 54 8.52 -16.90 -4.55
N PRO A 55 9.44 -17.12 -3.59
CA PRO A 55 9.09 -17.27 -2.18
C PRO A 55 8.26 -16.09 -1.67
N ILE A 56 7.27 -16.37 -0.83
CA ILE A 56 6.36 -15.34 -0.27
C ILE A 56 7.12 -14.16 0.36
N ARG A 57 8.25 -14.42 1.01
CA ARG A 57 9.08 -13.38 1.63
C ARG A 57 9.62 -12.38 0.59
N GLU A 58 10.05 -12.85 -0.57
CA GLU A 58 10.58 -12.00 -1.63
C GLU A 58 9.48 -11.16 -2.26
N ARG A 59 8.31 -11.77 -2.47
CA ARG A 59 7.11 -11.06 -2.96
C ARG A 59 6.66 -9.96 -2.01
N LEU A 60 6.66 -10.23 -0.69
CA LEU A 60 6.35 -9.23 0.32
C LEU A 60 7.40 -8.11 0.40
N ASN A 61 8.68 -8.40 0.16
CA ASN A 61 9.70 -7.35 0.05
C ASN A 61 9.44 -6.43 -1.16
N GLU A 62 8.99 -6.99 -2.28
CA GLU A 62 8.62 -6.21 -3.46
C GLU A 62 7.40 -5.31 -3.19
N VAL A 63 6.41 -5.79 -2.45
CA VAL A 63 5.27 -4.98 -1.97
C VAL A 63 5.75 -3.73 -1.22
N VAL A 64 6.72 -3.87 -0.31
CA VAL A 64 7.29 -2.72 0.42
C VAL A 64 8.01 -1.75 -0.54
N ALA A 65 8.77 -2.27 -1.50
CA ALA A 65 9.46 -1.43 -2.49
C ALA A 65 8.47 -0.63 -3.36
N ILE A 66 7.37 -1.25 -3.78
CA ILE A 66 6.29 -0.59 -4.53
C ILE A 66 5.61 0.47 -3.66
N ALA A 67 5.28 0.15 -2.40
CA ALA A 67 4.67 1.09 -1.46
C ALA A 67 5.53 2.35 -1.26
N ARG A 68 6.86 2.20 -1.11
CA ARG A 68 7.80 3.34 -1.03
C ARG A 68 7.75 4.23 -2.27
N ARG A 69 7.69 3.63 -3.47
CA ARG A 69 7.59 4.36 -4.75
C ARG A 69 6.27 5.12 -4.87
N THR A 70 5.18 4.50 -4.45
CA THR A 70 3.84 5.10 -4.42
C THR A 70 3.82 6.34 -3.51
N ASP A 71 4.34 6.23 -2.29
CA ASP A 71 4.41 7.38 -1.38
C ASP A 71 5.36 8.48 -1.87
N ALA A 72 6.51 8.12 -2.45
CA ALA A 72 7.40 9.10 -3.06
C ALA A 72 6.68 9.90 -4.17
N THR A 73 5.91 9.22 -5.01
CA THR A 73 5.09 9.85 -6.05
C THR A 73 4.02 10.77 -5.46
N ARG A 74 3.30 10.31 -4.44
CA ARG A 74 2.29 11.11 -3.73
C ARG A 74 2.90 12.35 -3.08
N ARG A 75 4.08 12.25 -2.45
CA ARG A 75 4.79 13.39 -1.86
C ARG A 75 5.23 14.40 -2.92
N ARG A 76 5.73 13.94 -4.08
CA ARG A 76 6.11 14.82 -5.20
C ARG A 76 4.92 15.60 -5.75
N ARG A 77 3.74 14.98 -5.87
CA ARG A 77 2.50 15.65 -6.33
C ARG A 77 1.94 16.68 -5.34
N ARG A 78 2.34 16.60 -4.07
CA ARG A 78 1.90 17.52 -3.00
C ARG A 78 2.85 18.71 -2.80
N ARG A 79 4.03 18.68 -3.41
CA ARG A 79 4.95 19.82 -3.50
C ARG A 79 4.59 20.63 -4.73
#